data_AF-A0A0S3AM43-F1
#
_entry.id   AF-A0A0S3AM43-F1
#
_cell.length_a   1.000
_cell.length_b   1.000
_cell.length_c   1.000
_cell.angle_alpha   90.00
_cell.angle_beta   90.00
_cell.angle_gamma   90.00
#
_symmetry.space_group_name_H-M   'P 1'
#
loop_
_entity.id
_entity.type
_entity.pdbx_description
1 polymer ?
#
loop_
_entity_poly.entity_id
_entity_poly.type
_entity_poly.pdbx_seq_one_letter_code
_entity_poly.pdbx_strand_id
1 'polypeptide(L)'
;MSLKKSINEFGDYLGDKESLLEKNYPRIAEIIQLHWGYKEIYQYINKLLVVDKDRNRQGFPAQVLQEIYKLQEIHEKLFPDLNVLPNG
;
A
#
# COMPACT_ATOMS: atom_id res chain seq x y z
N MET A 1 -9.10 -11.28 4.11
CA MET A 1 -7.99 -12.16 3.65
C MET A 1 -6.70 -11.41 3.92
N SER A 2 -5.54 -12.07 3.93
CA SER A 2 -4.27 -11.36 4.11
C SER A 2 -3.77 -10.78 2.78
N LEU A 3 -3.21 -9.57 2.77
CA LEU A 3 -2.55 -8.98 1.59
C LEU A 3 -1.51 -9.93 1.02
N LYS A 4 -0.70 -10.55 1.88
CA LYS A 4 0.27 -11.60 1.51
C LYS A 4 -0.34 -12.74 0.69
N LYS A 5 -1.60 -13.09 0.95
CA LYS A 5 -2.32 -14.17 0.26
C LYS A 5 -3.10 -13.68 -0.96
N SER A 6 -3.53 -12.42 -0.94
CA SER A 6 -4.30 -11.82 -2.03
C SER A 6 -3.41 -11.30 -3.16
N ILE A 7 -2.15 -10.98 -2.89
CA ILE A 7 -1.22 -10.38 -3.84
C ILE A 7 0.05 -11.24 -3.84
N ASN A 8 0.22 -12.06 -4.89
CA ASN A 8 1.32 -13.02 -4.97
C ASN A 8 2.69 -12.33 -4.90
N GLU A 9 2.88 -11.23 -5.62
CA GLU A 9 4.14 -10.48 -5.64
C GLU A 9 4.48 -9.82 -4.30
N PHE A 10 3.45 -9.45 -3.52
CA PHE A 10 3.68 -8.95 -2.17
C PHE A 10 4.05 -10.10 -1.22
N GLY A 11 3.44 -11.27 -1.43
CA GLY A 11 3.82 -12.48 -0.71
C GLY A 11 5.24 -12.94 -1.02
N ASP A 12 5.66 -12.86 -2.28
CA ASP A 12 7.04 -13.15 -2.72
C ASP A 12 8.04 -12.18 -2.09
N TYR A 13 7.70 -10.88 -2.06
CA TYR A 13 8.52 -9.87 -1.40
C TYR A 13 8.69 -10.13 0.11
N LEU A 14 7.63 -10.54 0.80
CA LEU A 14 7.70 -10.85 2.23
C LEU A 14 8.39 -12.19 2.50
N GLY A 15 8.35 -13.14 1.57
CA GLY A 15 8.86 -14.50 1.76
C GLY A 15 8.23 -15.15 2.99
N ASP A 16 9.05 -15.62 3.93
CA ASP A 16 8.58 -16.21 5.20
C ASP A 16 8.14 -15.17 6.24
N LYS A 17 8.35 -13.87 6.01
CA LYS A 17 8.02 -12.82 6.98
C LYS A 17 6.52 -12.52 7.01
N GLU A 18 6.04 -12.05 8.15
CA GLU A 18 4.70 -11.47 8.30
C GLU A 18 4.73 -10.00 7.85
N SER A 19 3.63 -9.52 7.25
CA SER A 19 3.47 -8.10 6.94
C SER A 19 3.27 -7.31 8.22
N LEU A 20 4.15 -6.35 8.48
CA LEU A 20 4.00 -5.41 9.59
C LEU A 20 2.85 -4.44 9.34
N LEU A 21 2.53 -4.15 8.08
CA LEU A 21 1.36 -3.37 7.71
C LEU A 21 0.07 -4.10 8.11
N GLU A 22 -0.08 -5.37 7.77
CA GLU A 22 -1.25 -6.16 8.15
C GLU A 22 -1.36 -6.35 9.66
N LYS A 23 -0.22 -6.59 10.32
CA LYS A 23 -0.16 -6.87 11.76
C LYS A 23 -0.45 -5.63 12.62
N ASN A 24 0.16 -4.50 12.29
CA ASN A 24 0.04 -3.27 13.09
C ASN A 24 -1.10 -2.38 12.60
N TYR A 25 -1.49 -2.48 11.32
CA TYR A 25 -2.48 -1.64 10.69
C TYR A 25 -3.50 -2.44 9.85
N PRO A 26 -4.24 -3.39 10.46
CA PRO A 26 -5.16 -4.28 9.75
C PRO A 26 -6.22 -3.51 8.95
N ARG A 27 -6.70 -2.38 9.47
CA ARG A 27 -7.66 -1.51 8.77
C ARG A 27 -7.07 -0.89 7.49
N ILE A 28 -5.79 -0.55 7.49
CA ILE A 28 -5.12 -0.03 6.30
C ILE A 28 -4.98 -1.15 5.27
N ALA A 29 -4.58 -2.34 5.71
CA ALA A 29 -4.46 -3.50 4.85
C ALA A 29 -5.80 -3.89 4.19
N GLU A 30 -6.90 -3.88 4.94
CA GLU A 30 -8.24 -4.12 4.36
C GLU A 30 -8.61 -3.10 3.29
N ILE A 31 -8.34 -1.81 3.53
CA ILE A 31 -8.66 -0.76 2.55
C ILE A 31 -7.80 -0.91 1.29
N ILE A 32 -6.50 -1.21 1.45
CA ILE A 32 -5.61 -1.51 0.32
C ILE A 32 -6.13 -2.70 -0.47
N GLN A 33 -6.55 -3.78 0.22
CA GLN A 33 -7.10 -4.96 -0.43
C GLN A 33 -8.39 -4.61 -1.20
N LEU A 34 -9.25 -3.77 -0.62
CA LEU A 34 -10.53 -3.38 -1.23
C LEU A 34 -10.35 -2.53 -2.49
N HIS A 35 -9.34 -1.66 -2.51
CA HIS A 35 -9.03 -0.81 -3.67
C HIS A 35 -7.95 -1.41 -4.57
N TRP A 36 -7.51 -2.65 -4.32
CA TRP A 36 -6.47 -3.29 -5.11
C TRP A 36 -6.96 -3.54 -6.55
N GLY A 37 -6.20 -3.06 -7.54
CA GLY A 37 -6.60 -3.10 -8.94
C GLY A 37 -7.54 -1.96 -9.36
N TYR A 38 -7.73 -0.95 -8.49
CA TYR A 38 -8.45 0.28 -8.80
C TYR A 38 -7.55 1.49 -8.65
N LYS A 39 -7.74 2.52 -9.48
CA LYS A 39 -6.97 3.78 -9.41
C LYS A 39 -7.07 4.51 -8.06
N GLU A 40 -8.14 4.24 -7.31
CA GLU A 40 -8.38 4.83 -5.99
C GLU A 40 -7.32 4.43 -4.97
N ILE A 41 -6.61 3.32 -5.19
CA ILE A 41 -5.49 2.92 -4.34
C ILE A 41 -4.39 3.98 -4.29
N TYR A 42 -4.12 4.68 -5.40
CA TYR A 42 -3.11 5.73 -5.46
C TYR A 42 -3.51 6.92 -4.59
N GLN A 43 -4.79 7.30 -4.59
CA GLN A 43 -5.30 8.36 -3.72
C GLN A 43 -5.17 7.96 -2.26
N TYR A 44 -5.46 6.70 -1.95
CA TYR A 44 -5.35 6.18 -0.59
C TYR A 44 -3.89 6.12 -0.11
N ILE A 45 -2.98 5.53 -0.90
CA ILE A 45 -1.55 5.46 -0.59
C ILE A 45 -0.96 6.85 -0.44
N ASN A 46 -1.24 7.79 -1.34
CA ASN A 46 -0.80 9.18 -1.19
C ASN A 46 -1.32 9.79 0.12
N LYS A 47 -2.58 9.57 0.49
CA LYS A 47 -3.14 10.06 1.75
C LYS A 47 -2.46 9.46 2.99
N LEU A 48 -1.93 8.24 2.90
CA LEU A 48 -1.16 7.60 3.98
C LEU A 48 0.25 8.20 4.08
N LEU A 49 0.88 8.48 2.94
CA LEU A 49 2.25 9.00 2.86
C LEU A 49 2.34 10.51 3.09
N VAL A 50 1.28 11.25 2.77
CA VAL A 50 1.16 12.68 3.06
C VAL A 50 0.99 12.85 4.57
N VAL A 51 2.11 13.11 5.23
CA VAL A 51 2.15 13.54 6.62
C VAL A 51 1.61 14.97 6.67
N ASP A 52 0.34 15.11 7.02
CA ASP A 52 -0.28 16.41 7.25
C ASP A 52 0.52 17.11 8.35
N LYS A 53 1.30 18.14 7.96
CA LYS A 53 2.22 18.88 8.84
C LYS A 53 1.52 19.48 10.07
N ASP A 54 0.18 19.54 10.07
CA ASP A 54 -0.63 20.21 11.09
C ASP A 54 -1.14 19.27 12.18
N ARG A 55 -1.08 17.94 11.98
CA ARG A 55 -1.63 16.98 12.94
C ARG A 55 -0.57 16.00 13.41
N ASN A 56 -0.44 15.94 14.73
CA ASN A 56 0.42 15.09 15.56
C ASN A 56 0.26 13.56 15.31
N ARG A 57 0.37 13.12 14.05
CA ARG A 57 0.43 11.73 13.64
C ARG A 57 1.92 11.41 13.50
N GLN A 58 2.44 10.65 14.47
CA GLN A 58 3.71 9.95 14.26
C GLN A 58 3.57 9.17 12.95
N GLY A 59 4.45 9.45 11.99
CA GLY A 59 4.44 8.76 10.69
C GLY A 59 4.56 7.24 10.86
N PHE A 60 4.39 6.51 9.77
CA PHE A 60 4.58 5.07 9.81
C PHE A 60 6.05 4.71 10.13
N PRO A 61 6.31 3.62 10.86
CA PRO A 61 7.66 3.11 11.03
C PRO A 61 8.25 2.74 9.66
N ALA A 62 9.57 2.88 9.53
CA ALA A 62 10.26 2.70 8.24
C ALA A 62 9.93 1.37 7.55
N GLN A 63 9.81 0.28 8.30
CA GLN A 63 9.48 -1.04 7.74
C GLN A 63 8.07 -1.07 7.12
N VAL A 64 7.10 -0.38 7.73
CA VAL A 64 5.73 -0.29 7.21
C VAL A 64 5.66 0.64 6.00
N LEU A 65 6.43 1.75 6.01
CA LEU A 65 6.59 2.57 4.81
C LEU A 65 7.15 1.77 3.65
N GLN A 66 8.19 0.95 3.88
CA GLN A 66 8.76 0.09 2.84
C GLN A 66 7.72 -0.89 2.27
N GLU A 67 6.88 -1.49 3.12
CA GLU A 67 5.78 -2.34 2.64
C GLU A 67 4.76 -1.57 1.79
N ILE A 68 4.38 -0.36 2.22
CA ILE A 68 3.44 0.51 1.47
C ILE A 68 4.03 0.91 0.10
N TYR A 69 5.28 1.36 0.07
CA TYR A 69 5.97 1.68 -1.18
C TYR A 69 6.10 0.45 -2.08
N LYS A 70 6.38 -0.72 -1.50
CA LYS A 70 6.47 -1.95 -2.28
C LYS A 70 5.14 -2.35 -2.90
N LEU A 71 4.05 -2.22 -2.14
CA LEU A 71 2.69 -2.43 -2.65
C LEU A 71 2.38 -1.47 -3.79
N GLN A 72 2.75 -0.19 -3.69
CA GLN A 72 2.61 0.77 -4.78
C GLN A 72 3.39 0.32 -6.02
N GLU A 73 4.67 -0.03 -5.88
CA GLU A 73 5.51 -0.53 -6.98
C GLU A 73 4.91 -1.76 -7.66
N ILE A 74 4.39 -2.71 -6.87
CA ILE A 74 3.74 -3.92 -7.38
C ILE A 74 2.47 -3.55 -8.15
N HIS A 75 1.65 -2.66 -7.60
CA HIS A 75 0.44 -2.19 -8.26
C HIS A 75 0.76 -1.48 -9.58
N GLU A 76 1.80 -0.64 -9.63
CA GLU A 76 2.24 0.01 -10.86
C GLU A 76 2.72 -0.98 -11.92
N LYS A 77 3.38 -2.07 -11.51
CA LYS A 77 3.81 -3.15 -12.42
C LYS A 77 2.64 -3.99 -12.93
N LEU A 78 1.66 -4.26 -12.08
CA LEU A 78 0.48 -5.05 -12.42
C LEU A 78 -0.55 -4.25 -13.22
N PHE A 79 -0.69 -2.97 -12.93
CA PHE A 79 -1.71 -2.08 -13.48
C PHE A 79 -1.07 -0.80 -14.05
N PRO A 80 -0.20 -0.90 -15.06
CA PRO A 80 0.50 0.25 -15.63
C PRO A 80 -0.48 1.32 -16.16
N ASP A 81 -1.62 0.90 -16.73
CA ASP A 81 -2.67 1.79 -17.23
C ASP A 81 -3.40 2.60 -16.15
N LEU A 82 -3.35 2.16 -14.88
CA LEU A 82 -4.00 2.87 -13.76
C LEU A 82 -3.11 3.96 -13.14
N ASN A 83 -1.80 3.90 -13.38
CA ASN A 83 -0.85 4.92 -12.95
C ASN A 83 -0.82 6.14 -13.88
N VAL A 84 -1.53 6.07 -15.01
CA VAL A 84 -1.67 7.20 -15.92
C VAL A 84 -2.65 8.17 -15.29
N LEU A 85 -2.16 9.01 -14.37
CA LEU A 85 -2.80 10.28 -14.07
C LEU A 85 -3.09 10.94 -15.44
N PRO A 86 -4.34 11.36 -15.72
CA PRO A 86 -4.61 12.05 -16.96
C PRO A 86 -3.72 13.29 -16.95
N ASN A 87 -2.80 13.37 -17.91
CA ASN A 87 -2.24 14.63 -18.36
C ASN A 87 -3.44 15.44 -18.87
N GLY A 88 -4.07 16.20 -17.97
CA GLY A 88 -5.10 17.17 -18.26
C GLY A 88 -4.52 18.57 -18.10
#